data_AF-A0A3N5GD81-F1
#
_entry.id   AF-A0A3N5GD81-F1
#
_cell.length_a   1.000
_cell.length_b   1.000
_cell.length_c   1.000
_cell.angle_alpha   90.00
_cell.angle_beta   90.00
_cell.angle_gamma   90.00
#
_symmetry.space_group_name_H-M   'P 1'
#
loop_
_entity.id
_entity.type
_entity.pdbx_description
1 polymer ?
#
loop_
_entity_poly.entity_id
_entity_poly.type
_entity_poly.pdbx_seq_one_letter_code
_entity_poly.pdbx_strand_id
1 'polypeptide(L)' 'MRVLGLGPVELIIILVIIIVLFGPGRLGKSLGELGSGLRAFKDGLMGGEKKEEEKQDPPADEQK' A
#
# COMPACT_ATOMS: atom_id res chain seq x y z
N MET A 1 -3.43 -11.78 -21.01
CA MET A 1 -3.56 -10.36 -20.64
C MET A 1 -2.16 -9.77 -20.51
N ARG A 2 -1.60 -9.20 -21.59
CA ARG A 2 -0.33 -8.46 -21.56
C ARG A 2 -0.68 -7.01 -21.24
N VAL A 3 -0.46 -6.59 -20.00
CA VAL A 3 -0.62 -5.18 -19.64
C VAL A 3 0.63 -4.46 -20.15
N LEU A 4 0.54 -4.00 -21.40
CA LEU A 4 1.22 -2.80 -21.88
C LEU A 4 2.76 -2.81 -21.89
N GLY A 5 3.42 -3.63 -22.73
CA GLY A 5 4.76 -3.39 -23.34
C GLY A 5 5.97 -2.98 -22.49
N LEU A 6 5.79 -2.72 -21.21
CA LEU A 6 6.73 -2.24 -20.22
C LEU A 6 7.08 -3.44 -19.38
N GLY A 7 8.37 -3.76 -19.33
CA GLY A 7 8.86 -4.88 -18.56
C GLY A 7 8.61 -4.66 -17.06
N PRO A 8 8.74 -5.72 -16.25
CA PRO A 8 8.75 -5.60 -14.80
C PRO A 8 9.76 -4.55 -14.31
N VAL A 9 10.87 -4.38 -15.03
CA VAL A 9 11.94 -3.42 -14.72
C VAL A 9 11.46 -1.98 -14.89
N GLU A 10 10.82 -1.64 -16.01
CA GLU A 10 10.29 -0.28 -16.24
C GLU A 10 9.24 0.10 -15.19
N LEU A 11 8.36 -0.83 -14.80
CA LEU A 11 7.37 -0.58 -13.76
C LEU A 11 8.02 -0.29 -12.40
N ILE A 12 9.10 -1.00 -12.05
CA ILE A 12 9.86 -0.72 -10.82
C ILE A 12 10.49 0.67 -10.87
N ILE A 13 11.09 1.07 -11.99
CA ILE A 13 11.68 2.41 -12.14
C ILE A 13 10.63 3.51 -11.96
N ILE A 14 9.46 3.36 -12.58
CA ILE A 14 8.35 4.31 -12.43
C ILE A 14 7.89 4.37 -10.96
N LEU A 15 7.76 3.22 -10.30
CA LEU A 15 7.38 3.15 -8.89
C LEU A 15 8.38 3.89 -8.00
N VAL A 16 9.69 3.72 -8.25
CA VAL A 16 10.75 4.43 -7.53
C VAL A 16 10.63 5.94 -7.73
N ILE A 17 10.39 6.41 -8.96
CA ILE A 17 10.22 7.83 -9.26
C ILE A 17 9.02 8.40 -8.47
N ILE A 18 7.90 7.69 -8.43
CA ILE A 18 6.72 8.10 -7.65
C ILE A 18 7.07 8.19 -6.16
N ILE A 19 7.80 7.20 -5.62
CA ILE A 19 8.22 7.22 -4.20
C ILE A 19 9.13 8.41 -3.90
N VAL A 20 10.03 8.77 -4.82
CA VAL A 20 10.92 9.94 -4.63
C VAL A 20 10.14 11.26 -4.69
N LEU A 21 9.18 11.40 -5.62
CA LEU A 21 8.40 12.63 -5.77
C LEU A 21 7.46 12.89 -4.58
N PHE A 22 6.78 11.85 -4.12
CA PHE A 22 5.81 11.97 -3.03
C PHE A 22 6.45 11.77 -1.65
N GLY A 23 7.57 11.06 -1.58
CA GLY A 23 8.24 10.64 -0.35
C GLY A 23 7.57 9.42 0.31
N PRO A 24 8.35 8.55 0.97
CA PRO A 24 7.83 7.31 1.57
C PRO A 24 6.81 7.57 2.68
N GLY A 25 6.97 8.64 3.48
CA GLY A 25 6.05 8.96 4.57
C GLY A 25 4.67 9.42 4.10
N ARG A 26 4.58 10.18 3.00
CA ARG A 26 3.28 10.67 2.47
C ARG A 26 2.52 9.55 1.76
N LEU A 27 3.23 8.72 1.00
CA LEU A 27 2.63 7.54 0.36
C LEU A 27 2.16 6.52 1.39
N GLY A 28 2.98 6.19 2.40
CA GLY A 28 2.60 5.25 3.46
C GLY A 28 1.35 5.70 4.21
N LYS A 29 1.27 6.98 4.59
CA LYS A 29 0.09 7.53 5.28
C LYS A 29 -1.16 7.50 4.39
N SER A 30 -1.05 7.97 3.15
CA SER A 30 -2.19 8.00 2.21
C SER A 30 -2.68 6.60 1.85
N LEU A 31 -1.76 5.66 1.63
CA LEU A 31 -2.10 4.25 1.36
C LEU A 31 -2.64 3.53 2.60
N GLY A 32 -2.18 3.88 3.81
CA GLY A 32 -2.72 3.34 5.06
C GLY A 32 -4.17 3.77 5.31
N GLU A 33 -4.49 5.04 5.08
CA GLU A 33 -5.86 5.56 5.15
C GLU A 33 -6.77 4.92 4.08
N LEU A 34 -6.27 4.76 2.85
CA LEU A 34 -7.00 4.07 1.78
C LEU A 34 -7.17 2.56 2.07
N GLY A 35 -6.14 1.91 2.59
CA GLY A 35 -6.12 0.47 2.87
C GLY A 35 -7.05 0.09 4.01
N SER A 36 -7.11 0.91 5.06
CA SER A 36 -8.08 0.73 6.16
C SER A 36 -9.53 0.88 5.68
N GLY A 37 -9.81 1.87 4.81
CA GLY A 37 -11.11 2.01 4.16
C GLY A 37 -11.48 0.82 3.27
N LEU A 38 -10.54 0.33 2.47
CA LEU A 38 -10.74 -0.86 1.63
C LEU A 38 -10.95 -2.13 2.48
N ARG A 39 -10.24 -2.25 3.60
CA ARG A 39 -10.42 -3.36 4.55
C ARG A 39 -11.82 -3.33 5.18
N ALA A 40 -12.26 -2.17 5.67
CA ALA A 40 -13.60 -1.99 6.20
C ALA A 40 -14.68 -2.27 5.13
N PHE A 41 -14.46 -1.86 3.89
CA PHE A 41 -15.36 -2.16 2.76
C PHE A 41 -15.44 -3.67 2.50
N LYS A 42 -14.29 -4.35 2.44
CA LYS A 42 -14.23 -5.81 2.27
C LYS A 42 -14.95 -6.53 3.41
N ASP A 43 -14.71 -6.11 4.64
CA ASP A 43 -15.28 -6.74 5.84
C ASP A 43 -16.80 -6.53 5.91
N GLY A 44 -17.30 -5.38 5.45
CA GLY A 44 -18.73 -5.11 5.29
C GLY A 44 -19.40 -5.94 4.20
N LEU A 45 -18.69 -6.25 3.11
CA LEU A 45 -19.19 -7.13 2.04
C LEU A 45 -19.13 -8.61 2.40
N MET A 46 -18.13 -9.04 3.17
CA MET A 46 -17.90 -10.44 3.54
C MET A 46 -18.62 -10.86 4.84
N GLY A 47 -19.46 -10.00 5.42
CA GLY A 47 -20.37 -10.42 6.50
C GLY A 47 -19.68 -10.83 7.80
N GLY A 48 -18.60 -10.16 8.21
CA GLY A 48 -18.09 -10.21 9.59
C GLY A 48 -17.28 -11.45 10.02
N GLU A 49 -16.91 -12.36 9.13
CA GLU A 49 -16.27 -13.63 9.53
C GLU A 49 -14.74 -13.62 9.72
N LYS A 50 -14.04 -12.47 9.72
CA LYS A 50 -12.60 -12.45 10.04
C LYS A 50 -12.18 -11.21 10.83
N LYS A 51 -12.43 -11.25 12.14
CA LYS A 51 -11.81 -10.35 13.11
C LYS A 51 -10.59 -11.06 13.67
N GLU A 52 -9.40 -10.59 13.28
CA GLU A 52 -8.10 -10.72 13.96
C GLU A 52 -6.98 -10.64 12.91
N GLU A 53 -6.56 -9.43 12.55
CA GLU A 53 -5.13 -9.15 12.33
C GLU A 53 -4.90 -7.69 12.72
N GLU A 54 -4.91 -7.47 14.03
CA GLU A 54 -4.28 -6.30 14.63
C GLU A 54 -2.78 -6.57 14.67
N LYS A 55 -2.06 -6.02 13.70
CA LYS A 55 -0.69 -5.48 13.85
C LYS A 55 -0.19 -5.08 12.49
N GLN A 56 -0.02 -3.77 12.32
CA GLN A 56 1.11 -3.19 11.61
C GLN A 56 1.03 -1.68 11.85
N ASP A 57 1.41 -1.27 13.06
CA ASP A 57 2.27 -0.10 13.15
C ASP A 57 3.52 -0.43 12.31
N PRO A 58 3.80 0.28 11.21
CA PRO A 58 5.14 0.27 10.67
C PRO A 58 6.03 0.92 11.73
N PRO A 59 7.13 0.29 12.19
CA PRO A 59 8.10 1.00 12.99
C PRO A 59 8.62 2.16 12.14
N ALA A 60 8.27 3.37 12.57
CA ALA A 60 8.91 4.58 12.10
C ALA A 60 10.40 4.49 12.46
N ASP A 61 11.22 4.76 11.45
CA ASP A 61 12.59 5.27 11.57
C ASP A 61 13.50 4.65 12.65
N GLU A 62 14.35 3.72 12.22
CA GLU A 62 15.72 3.63 12.75
C GLU A 62 16.71 3.80 11.59
N GLN A 63 16.95 5.07 11.20
CA GLN A 63 18.21 5.48 10.60
C GLN A 63 19.23 5.61 11.73
N LYS A 64 20.24 4.75 11.73
CA LYS A 64 21.49 4.95 12.46
C LYS A 64 22.66 4.89 11.48
#